data_AF-X7ECR0-F1
#
_entry.id   AF-X7ECR0-F1
#
_cell.length_a   1.000
_cell.length_b   1.000
_cell.length_c   1.000
_cell.angle_alpha   90.00
_cell.angle_beta   90.00
_cell.angle_gamma   90.00
#
_symmetry.space_group_name_H-M   'P 1'
#
loop_
_entity.id
_entity.type
_entity.pdbx_description
1 polymer ?
#
loop_
_entity_poly.entity_id
_entity_poly.type
_entity_poly.pdbx_seq_one_letter_code
_entity_poly.pdbx_strand_id
1 'polypeptide(L)'
;MQYYQVFISAEQTAQAYRILDALIARQLIFGGPVVGGPAKFLWNFKDSDVPESMREHKLYTLDQDYNYIISYTREDLKEELVEVAESAALEEVCMISFLPMEPNRSLRMLLDASFEGRDRIAEPEQVDAVAALTFVPKAQIPTRTKSSSGEIGSRR
;
A
#
# COMPACT_ATOMS: atom_id res chain seq x y z
N MET A 1 2.47 15.63 -12.09
CA MET A 1 2.67 14.80 -10.88
C MET A 1 3.05 13.39 -11.31
N GLN A 2 4.16 12.87 -10.79
CA GLN A 2 4.58 11.47 -10.98
C GLN A 2 3.98 10.63 -9.84
N TYR A 3 3.45 9.47 -10.16
CA TYR A 3 2.95 8.51 -9.18
C TYR A 3 3.81 7.25 -9.16
N TYR A 4 3.83 6.59 -8.01
CA TYR A 4 4.50 5.32 -7.79
C TYR A 4 3.50 4.29 -7.32
N GLN A 5 3.75 3.04 -7.71
CA GLN A 5 3.23 1.92 -6.94
C GLN A 5 4.18 1.68 -5.77
N VAL A 6 3.64 1.61 -4.56
CA VAL A 6 4.41 1.37 -3.34
C VAL A 6 4.10 -0.02 -2.81
N PHE A 7 5.14 -0.75 -2.44
CA PHE A 7 5.05 -2.00 -1.69
C PHE A 7 5.62 -1.75 -0.29
N ILE A 8 4.84 -2.09 0.73
CA ILE A 8 5.22 -1.93 2.14
C ILE A 8 5.06 -3.29 2.81
N SER A 9 6.12 -3.78 3.44
CA SER A 9 6.05 -5.05 4.15
C SER A 9 5.30 -4.97 5.47
N ALA A 10 4.86 -6.13 5.94
CA ALA A 10 4.47 -6.35 7.32
C ALA A 10 4.58 -7.84 7.67
N GLU A 11 5.09 -8.15 8.85
CA GLU A 11 5.16 -9.52 9.38
C GLU A 11 3.76 -10.09 9.66
N GLN A 12 2.81 -9.23 10.02
CA GLN A 12 1.46 -9.63 10.43
C GLN A 12 0.38 -8.81 9.73
N THR A 13 -0.77 -9.45 9.47
CA THR A 13 -1.93 -8.76 8.87
C THR A 13 -2.41 -7.58 9.73
N ALA A 14 -2.37 -7.71 11.06
CA ALA A 14 -2.74 -6.61 11.97
C ALA A 14 -1.77 -5.42 11.85
N GLN A 15 -0.47 -5.67 11.72
CA GLN A 15 0.53 -4.63 11.44
C GLN A 15 0.27 -3.98 10.08
N ALA A 16 -0.03 -4.77 9.04
CA ALA A 16 -0.34 -4.25 7.71
C ALA A 16 -1.52 -3.26 7.76
N TYR A 17 -2.59 -3.61 8.48
CA TYR A 17 -3.73 -2.69 8.66
C TYR A 17 -3.35 -1.45 9.47
N ARG A 18 -2.55 -1.59 10.53
CA ARG A 18 -2.06 -0.43 11.30
C ARG A 18 -1.30 0.57 10.44
N ILE A 19 -0.40 0.07 9.58
CA ILE A 19 0.35 0.89 8.62
C ILE A 19 -0.62 1.52 7.61
N LEU A 20 -1.53 0.73 7.04
CA LEU A 20 -2.51 1.19 6.06
C LEU A 20 -3.36 2.34 6.62
N ASP A 21 -3.89 2.19 7.83
CA ASP A 21 -4.72 3.20 8.50
C ASP A 21 -3.93 4.49 8.78
N ALA A 22 -2.71 4.36 9.30
CA ALA A 22 -1.85 5.52 9.57
C ALA A 22 -1.54 6.34 8.31
N LEU A 23 -1.31 5.66 7.18
CA LEU A 23 -1.01 6.31 5.90
C LEU A 23 -2.26 6.89 5.23
N ILE A 24 -3.40 6.21 5.31
CA ILE A 24 -4.68 6.71 4.77
C ILE A 24 -5.16 7.94 5.55
N ALA A 25 -5.05 7.94 6.88
CA ALA A 25 -5.45 9.06 7.73
C ALA A 25 -4.75 10.38 7.34
N ARG A 26 -3.54 10.29 6.80
CA ARG A 26 -2.72 11.44 6.34
C ARG A 26 -2.74 11.64 4.83
N GLN A 27 -3.58 10.89 4.11
CA GLN A 27 -3.65 10.87 2.65
C GLN A 27 -2.26 10.71 1.99
N LEU A 28 -1.41 9.85 2.58
CA LEU A 28 -0.06 9.56 2.07
C LEU A 28 -0.08 8.48 0.98
N ILE A 29 -1.13 7.67 0.98
CA ILE A 29 -1.37 6.62 -0.01
C ILE A 29 -2.83 6.63 -0.47
N PHE A 30 -3.08 6.03 -1.61
CA PHE A 30 -4.43 5.80 -2.12
C PHE A 30 -5.20 4.73 -1.31
N GLY A 31 -4.47 3.78 -0.73
CA GLY A 31 -5.01 2.55 -0.16
C GLY A 31 -4.79 1.37 -1.11
N GLY A 32 -5.18 0.16 -0.68
CA GLY A 32 -5.00 -1.03 -1.51
C GLY A 32 -5.06 -2.33 -0.72
N PRO A 33 -4.84 -3.47 -1.40
CA PRO A 33 -4.90 -4.78 -0.77
C PRO A 33 -3.70 -5.04 0.13
N VAL A 34 -3.93 -5.85 1.16
CA VAL A 34 -2.90 -6.60 1.87
C VAL A 34 -2.84 -7.99 1.25
N VAL A 35 -1.67 -8.39 0.75
CA VAL A 35 -1.44 -9.71 0.18
C VAL A 35 -0.42 -10.44 1.05
N GLY A 36 -0.76 -11.63 1.53
CA GLY A 36 0.09 -12.43 2.41
C GLY A 36 0.41 -13.81 1.85
N GLY A 37 1.55 -14.37 2.26
CA GLY A 37 1.95 -15.73 1.95
C GLY A 37 3.30 -16.13 2.53
N PRO A 38 3.75 -17.37 2.28
CA PRO A 38 5.03 -17.86 2.76
C PRO A 38 6.18 -17.11 2.08
N ALA A 39 7.15 -16.68 2.88
CA ALA A 39 8.35 -16.00 2.44
C ALA A 39 9.61 -16.68 2.99
N LYS A 40 10.70 -16.54 2.24
CA LYS A 40 12.03 -17.00 2.62
C LYS A 40 13.02 -15.86 2.51
N PHE A 41 13.67 -15.53 3.61
CA PHE A 41 14.64 -14.45 3.70
C PHE A 41 16.05 -14.98 3.86
N LEU A 42 17.02 -14.22 3.34
CA LEU A 42 18.43 -14.43 3.57
C LEU A 42 18.91 -13.38 4.58
N TRP A 43 19.49 -13.83 5.69
CA TRP A 43 19.88 -12.93 6.78
C TRP A 43 21.32 -13.22 7.24
N ASN A 44 22.11 -12.17 7.47
CA ASN A 44 23.43 -12.28 8.09
C ASN A 44 23.39 -11.72 9.51
N PHE A 45 23.63 -12.57 10.50
CA PHE A 45 23.53 -12.19 11.90
C PHE A 45 24.74 -11.44 12.45
N LYS A 46 25.82 -11.28 11.67
CA LYS A 46 27.07 -10.64 12.12
C LYS A 46 26.85 -9.33 12.90
N ASP A 47 25.99 -8.47 12.36
CA ASP A 47 25.75 -7.13 12.89
C ASP A 47 24.33 -6.98 13.48
N SER A 48 23.61 -8.10 13.69
CA SER A 48 22.26 -8.11 14.23
C SER A 48 22.24 -8.26 15.75
N ASP A 49 21.14 -7.84 16.39
CA ASP A 49 20.97 -7.99 17.84
C ASP A 49 20.49 -9.40 18.25
N VAL A 50 21.21 -10.42 17.78
CA VAL A 50 21.03 -11.82 18.20
C VAL A 50 22.07 -12.17 19.28
N PRO A 51 21.97 -13.33 19.98
CA PRO A 51 23.00 -13.76 20.92
C PRO A 51 24.41 -13.72 20.31
N GLU A 52 25.43 -13.34 21.11
CA GLU A 52 26.82 -13.16 20.62
C GLU A 52 27.35 -14.39 19.86
N SER A 53 26.99 -15.60 20.31
CA SER A 53 27.34 -16.86 19.67
C SER A 53 26.78 -17.04 18.25
N MET A 54 25.82 -16.22 17.83
CA MET A 54 25.21 -16.24 16.50
C MET A 54 25.72 -15.12 15.59
N ARG A 55 26.46 -14.12 16.12
CA ARG A 55 27.00 -12.97 15.38
C ARG A 55 28.24 -13.30 14.55
N GLU A 56 28.30 -14.51 14.01
CA GLU A 56 29.31 -14.90 13.06
C GLU A 56 28.93 -14.41 11.65
N HIS A 57 29.93 -14.14 10.81
CA HIS A 57 29.69 -13.78 9.42
C HIS A 57 29.22 -15.00 8.61
N LYS A 58 27.91 -15.23 8.65
CA LYS A 58 27.26 -16.40 8.05
C LYS A 58 25.85 -16.05 7.61
N LEU A 59 25.43 -16.62 6.49
CA LEU A 59 24.08 -16.46 5.96
C LEU A 59 23.16 -17.56 6.49
N TYR A 60 21.99 -17.15 6.96
CA TYR A 60 20.91 -17.99 7.41
C TYR A 60 19.70 -17.79 6.51
N THR A 61 18.87 -18.83 6.39
CA THR A 61 17.55 -18.73 5.77
C THR A 61 16.49 -18.71 6.84
N LEU A 62 15.57 -17.76 6.76
CA LEU A 62 14.40 -17.68 7.62
C LEU A 62 13.14 -17.92 6.78
N ASP A 63 12.36 -18.92 7.17
CA ASP A 63 11.03 -19.17 6.61
C ASP A 63 9.99 -18.54 7.54
N GLN A 64 9.18 -17.62 7.00
CA GLN A 64 8.08 -16.99 7.73
C GLN A 64 6.98 -16.54 6.78
N ASP A 65 5.74 -16.54 7.24
CA ASP A 65 4.68 -15.85 6.51
C ASP A 65 4.89 -14.35 6.56
N TYR A 66 4.55 -13.66 5.47
CA TYR A 66 4.84 -12.25 5.30
C TYR A 66 3.79 -11.57 4.43
N ASN A 67 3.52 -10.29 4.69
CA ASN A 67 2.51 -9.51 3.98
C ASN A 67 3.14 -8.34 3.22
N TYR A 68 2.47 -7.94 2.15
CA TYR A 68 2.70 -6.68 1.45
C TYR A 68 1.40 -5.88 1.32
N ILE A 69 1.49 -4.60 1.68
CA ILE A 69 0.53 -3.58 1.27
C ILE A 69 0.95 -3.12 -0.11
N ILE A 70 0.03 -3.18 -1.07
CA ILE A 70 0.26 -2.71 -2.45
C ILE A 70 -0.61 -1.48 -2.67
N SER A 71 0.01 -0.33 -2.87
CA SER A 71 -0.72 0.95 -2.92
C SER A 71 -0.14 1.90 -3.96
N TYR A 72 -0.69 3.12 -4.03
CA TYR A 72 -0.19 4.19 -4.88
C TYR A 72 0.11 5.44 -4.05
N THR A 73 1.18 6.15 -4.41
CA THR A 73 1.53 7.44 -3.79
C THR A 73 2.09 8.42 -4.83
N ARG A 74 2.22 9.69 -4.45
CA ARG A 74 2.85 10.74 -5.26
C ARG A 74 4.34 10.83 -4.94
N GLU A 75 5.11 11.34 -5.89
CA GLU A 75 6.55 11.61 -5.73
C GLU A 75 6.86 12.40 -4.45
N ASP A 76 6.09 13.46 -4.18
CA ASP A 76 6.35 14.41 -3.10
C ASP A 76 5.95 13.91 -1.70
N LEU A 77 5.33 12.74 -1.61
CA LEU A 77 4.87 12.16 -0.34
C LEU A 77 5.77 11.02 0.16
N LYS A 78 6.79 10.63 -0.63
CA LYS A 78 7.60 9.43 -0.35
C LYS A 78 8.31 9.47 1.00
N GLU A 79 8.91 10.60 1.35
CA GLU A 79 9.66 10.75 2.62
C GLU A 79 8.73 10.61 3.82
N GLU A 80 7.65 11.40 3.87
CA GLU A 80 6.67 11.33 4.97
C GLU A 80 5.98 9.96 5.03
N LEU A 81 5.70 9.33 3.90
CA LEU A 81 5.17 7.96 3.84
C LEU A 81 6.11 6.98 4.53
N VAL A 82 7.42 7.04 4.24
CA VAL A 82 8.42 6.16 4.88
C VAL A 82 8.42 6.38 6.39
N GLU A 83 8.51 7.63 6.84
CA GLU A 83 8.52 7.96 8.28
C GLU A 83 7.27 7.46 9.00
N VAL A 84 6.09 7.68 8.43
CA VAL A 84 4.82 7.25 9.03
C VAL A 84 4.70 5.73 9.00
N ALA A 85 5.07 5.07 7.90
CA ALA A 85 5.04 3.62 7.79
C ALA A 85 5.99 2.94 8.77
N GLU A 86 7.22 3.45 8.92
CA GLU A 86 8.21 2.94 9.88
C GLU A 86 7.74 3.13 11.32
N SER A 87 7.19 4.30 11.67
CA SER A 87 6.64 4.53 13.02
C SER A 87 5.42 3.65 13.33
N ALA A 88 4.68 3.24 12.30
CA ALA A 88 3.56 2.33 12.38
C ALA A 88 3.97 0.85 12.17
N ALA A 89 5.24 0.54 11.91
CA ALA A 89 5.73 -0.83 11.79
C ALA A 89 6.10 -1.41 13.17
N LEU A 90 6.01 -2.74 13.31
CA LEU A 90 6.50 -3.48 14.47
C LEU A 90 7.87 -4.12 14.19
N GLU A 91 8.15 -4.39 12.91
CA GLU A 91 9.41 -4.97 12.46
C GLU A 91 10.54 -3.95 12.51
N GLU A 92 11.77 -4.43 12.71
CA GLU A 92 12.97 -3.60 12.76
C GLU A 92 13.24 -2.88 11.42
N VAL A 93 12.91 -3.55 10.31
CA VAL A 93 13.07 -3.02 8.96
C VAL A 93 11.75 -3.11 8.21
N CYS A 94 11.02 -1.99 8.14
CA CYS A 94 9.85 -1.84 7.28
C CYS A 94 10.32 -1.73 5.82
N MET A 95 10.33 -2.84 5.09
CA MET A 95 10.75 -2.85 3.69
C MET A 95 9.75 -2.10 2.82
N ILE A 96 10.18 -0.93 2.33
CA ILE A 96 9.39 -0.06 1.45
C ILE A 96 10.09 0.06 0.11
N SER A 97 9.35 -0.13 -0.99
CA SER A 97 9.86 0.12 -2.34
C SER A 97 8.87 0.89 -3.19
N PHE A 98 9.39 1.78 -4.03
CA PHE A 98 8.62 2.60 -4.95
C PHE A 98 8.95 2.24 -6.39
N LEU A 99 7.97 1.76 -7.14
CA LEU A 99 8.10 1.46 -8.56
C LEU A 99 7.47 2.59 -9.37
N PRO A 100 8.25 3.24 -10.28
CA PRO A 100 7.67 4.12 -11.27
C PRO A 100 6.60 3.38 -12.07
N MET A 101 5.47 4.03 -12.33
CA MET A 101 4.39 3.43 -13.09
C MET A 101 3.76 4.41 -14.08
N GLU A 102 3.16 3.86 -15.13
CA GLU A 102 2.33 4.59 -16.08
C GLU A 102 0.85 4.23 -15.83
N PRO A 103 0.07 5.12 -15.17
CA PRO A 103 -1.35 4.86 -14.96
C PRO A 103 -2.14 5.08 -16.24
N ASN A 104 -3.14 4.25 -16.48
CA ASN A 104 -4.16 4.59 -17.47
C ASN A 104 -4.91 5.87 -17.04
N ARG A 105 -5.57 6.54 -17.99
CA ARG A 105 -6.28 7.81 -17.74
C ARG A 105 -7.25 7.74 -16.55
N SER A 106 -8.02 6.66 -16.42
CA SER A 106 -9.01 6.55 -15.34
C SER A 106 -8.36 6.43 -13.97
N LEU A 107 -7.31 5.61 -13.84
CA LEU A 107 -6.54 5.50 -12.60
C LEU A 107 -5.89 6.84 -12.25
N ARG A 108 -5.31 7.52 -13.25
CA ARG A 108 -4.71 8.84 -13.05
C ARG A 108 -5.73 9.84 -12.46
N MET A 109 -6.92 9.91 -13.04
CA MET A 109 -7.97 10.82 -12.55
C MET A 109 -8.44 10.47 -11.14
N LEU A 110 -8.51 9.19 -10.79
CA LEU A 110 -8.87 8.74 -9.46
C LEU A 110 -7.80 9.13 -8.43
N LEU A 111 -6.52 8.90 -8.75
CA LEU A 111 -5.42 9.30 -7.88
C LEU A 111 -5.38 10.82 -7.71
N ASP A 112 -5.48 11.59 -8.81
CA ASP A 112 -5.48 13.05 -8.75
C ASP A 112 -6.61 13.58 -7.84
N ALA A 113 -7.81 12.98 -7.91
CA ALA A 113 -8.94 13.34 -7.05
C ALA A 113 -8.73 12.93 -5.58
N SER A 114 -8.19 11.74 -5.32
CA SER A 114 -7.99 11.23 -3.95
C SER A 114 -6.95 12.01 -3.14
N PHE A 115 -5.94 12.56 -3.83
CA PHE A 115 -4.91 13.40 -3.21
C PHE A 115 -5.21 14.91 -3.30
N GLU A 116 -6.35 15.31 -3.87
CA GLU A 116 -6.77 16.70 -3.94
C GLU A 116 -7.13 17.22 -2.53
N GLY A 117 -6.74 18.46 -2.22
CA GLY A 117 -7.11 19.09 -0.95
C GLY A 117 -6.43 18.53 0.30
N ARG A 118 -5.36 17.72 0.13
CA ARG A 118 -4.49 17.29 1.23
C ARG A 118 -4.12 18.48 2.15
N ASP A 119 -4.09 18.23 3.45
CA ASP A 119 -3.89 19.19 4.54
C ASP A 119 -5.08 20.12 4.84
N ARG A 120 -6.18 20.02 4.08
CA ARG A 120 -7.41 20.82 4.28
C ARG A 120 -8.66 20.00 4.53
N ILE A 121 -8.58 18.68 4.37
CA ILE A 121 -9.69 17.74 4.54
C ILE A 121 -9.51 16.99 5.87
N ALA A 122 -10.62 16.74 6.57
CA ALA A 122 -10.64 15.94 7.79
C ALA A 122 -10.25 14.47 7.51
N GLU A 123 -10.02 13.69 8.57
CA GLU A 123 -9.76 12.25 8.42
C GLU A 123 -10.83 11.56 7.55
N PRO A 124 -10.44 10.63 6.66
CA PRO A 124 -11.40 9.92 5.81
C PRO A 124 -12.48 9.20 6.61
N GLU A 125 -13.75 9.43 6.26
CA GLU A 125 -14.88 8.72 6.87
C GLU A 125 -15.06 7.33 6.25
N GLN A 126 -15.33 6.33 7.09
CA GLN A 126 -15.62 4.98 6.61
C GLN A 126 -17.03 4.92 6.01
N VAL A 127 -17.14 4.36 4.80
CA VAL A 127 -18.41 4.16 4.09
C VAL A 127 -18.59 2.69 3.72
N ASP A 128 -19.83 2.20 3.72
CA ASP A 128 -20.15 0.84 3.27
C ASP A 128 -19.78 0.66 1.79
N ALA A 129 -18.97 -0.36 1.50
CA ALA A 129 -18.42 -0.62 0.17
C ALA A 129 -19.49 -0.94 -0.88
N VAL A 130 -20.64 -1.52 -0.48
CA VAL A 130 -21.75 -1.83 -1.38
C VAL A 130 -22.45 -0.54 -1.86
N ALA A 131 -22.41 0.52 -1.06
CA ALA A 131 -22.96 1.83 -1.44
C ALA A 131 -22.01 2.68 -2.33
N ALA A 132 -20.70 2.39 -2.32
CA ALA A 132 -19.66 3.30 -2.80
C ALA A 132 -19.05 2.99 -4.20
N LEU A 133 -19.60 2.06 -4.98
CA LEU A 133 -19.02 1.60 -6.26
C LEU A 133 -19.07 2.60 -7.45
N THR A 134 -19.01 3.91 -7.20
CA THR A 134 -19.01 4.96 -8.23
C THR A 134 -17.74 5.81 -8.18
N PHE A 135 -16.59 5.20 -8.49
CA PHE A 135 -15.26 5.84 -8.38
C PHE A 135 -14.96 6.90 -9.46
N VAL A 136 -15.64 6.86 -10.61
CA VAL A 136 -15.42 7.80 -11.73
C VAL A 136 -16.77 8.28 -12.26
N PRO A 137 -16.93 9.58 -12.57
CA PRO A 137 -18.16 10.10 -13.16
C PRO A 137 -18.59 9.31 -14.40
N LYS A 138 -19.89 8.97 -14.50
CA LYS A 138 -20.44 8.18 -15.63
C LYS A 138 -20.12 8.81 -16.99
N ALA A 139 -20.07 10.14 -17.06
CA ALA A 139 -19.72 10.87 -18.28
C ALA A 139 -18.33 10.51 -18.84
N GLN A 140 -17.41 10.03 -17.99
CA GLN A 140 -16.03 9.72 -18.38
C GLN A 140 -15.82 8.22 -18.71
N ILE A 141 -16.66 7.34 -18.17
CA ILE A 141 -16.62 5.89 -18.42
C ILE A 141 -18.03 5.30 -18.65
N PRO A 142 -18.78 5.77 -19.68
CA PRO A 142 -20.19 5.46 -19.83
C PRO A 142 -20.49 3.96 -20.03
N THR A 143 -19.49 3.17 -20.43
CA THR A 143 -19.63 1.76 -20.83
C THR A 143 -19.06 0.73 -19.83
N ARG A 144 -18.51 1.17 -18.68
CA ARG A 144 -17.95 0.24 -17.67
C ARG A 144 -18.99 -0.09 -16.59
N THR A 145 -19.02 -1.34 -16.15
CA THR A 145 -19.92 -1.80 -15.08
C THR A 145 -19.52 -1.16 -13.75
N LYS A 146 -20.51 -0.67 -13.01
CA LYS A 146 -20.34 -0.14 -11.64
C LYS A 146 -20.44 -1.23 -10.57
N SER A 147 -20.44 -2.49 -10.97
CA SER A 147 -20.65 -3.62 -10.08
C SER A 147 -19.55 -4.65 -10.30
N SER A 148 -18.94 -5.08 -9.21
CA SER A 148 -18.03 -6.24 -9.13
C SER A 148 -18.78 -7.57 -9.30
N SER A 149 -20.12 -7.56 -9.34
CA SER A 149 -20.99 -8.71 -9.64
C SER A 149 -21.77 -8.58 -10.96
N GLY A 150 -21.50 -7.55 -11.77
CA GLY A 150 -22.19 -7.35 -13.05
C GLY A 150 -21.68 -8.29 -14.14
N GLU A 151 -22.54 -8.67 -15.09
CA GLU A 151 -22.13 -9.45 -16.26
C GLU A 151 -20.99 -8.74 -17.02
N ILE A 152 -19.93 -9.50 -17.32
CA ILE A 152 -18.81 -9.00 -18.10
C ILE A 152 -19.32 -8.66 -19.51
N GLY A 153 -19.29 -7.37 -19.87
CA GLY A 153 -19.31 -6.96 -21.27
C GLY A 153 -20.68 -6.78 -21.94
N SER A 154 -21.72 -6.30 -21.25
CA SER A 154 -22.93 -5.83 -21.96
C SER A 154 -22.68 -4.49 -22.68
N ARG A 155 -21.89 -4.54 -23.78
CA ARG A 155 -21.84 -3.49 -24.79
C ARG A 155 -23.09 -3.60 -25.67
N ARG A 156 -23.96 -2.61 -25.61
CA ARG A 156 -24.73 -2.11 -26.76
C ARG A 156 -24.66 -0.59 -26.75
#